data_AF-A0A0V0RSL7-F1
#
_entry.id   AF-A0A0V0RSL7-F1
#
_cell.length_a   1.000
_cell.length_b   1.000
_cell.length_c   1.000
_cell.angle_alpha   90.00
_cell.angle_beta   90.00
_cell.angle_gamma   90.00
#
_symmetry.space_group_name_H-M   'P 1'
#
loop_
_entity.id
_entity.type
_entity.pdbx_description
1 polymer ?
#
loop_
_entity_poly.entity_id
_entity_poly.type
_entity_poly.pdbx_seq_one_letter_code
_entity_poly.pdbx_strand_id
1 'polypeptide(L)'
;MKLFFCFNCFREFHCALKSEQDHAVVTLPSIDVRSPPSPVILQLAAVLCIDSSHYVSFVRVGDRPKSDWIFFDSMADREGEKTGHNVLEVLLFSDFSRWLSPENVDQLHRSTIDSNVSAPFERLITDCYLCFYYWPDGLLYS
;
A
#
# COMPACT_ATOMS: atom_id res chain seq x y z
N MET A 1 -6.65 22.41 -7.79
CA MET A 1 -7.23 22.99 -9.02
C MET A 1 -8.47 23.76 -8.63
N LYS A 2 -8.51 25.10 -8.78
CA LYS A 2 -9.72 25.90 -8.52
C LYS A 2 -10.51 25.98 -9.82
N LEU A 3 -11.68 25.37 -9.85
CA LEU A 3 -12.65 25.57 -10.93
C LEU A 3 -13.47 26.81 -10.59
N PHE A 4 -13.55 27.75 -11.53
CA PHE A 4 -14.34 28.97 -11.39
C PHE A 4 -15.51 28.91 -12.35
N PHE A 5 -16.73 29.04 -11.82
CA PHE A 5 -17.95 29.11 -12.62
C PHE A 5 -18.51 30.54 -12.59
N CYS A 6 -18.76 31.11 -13.76
CA CYS A 6 -19.35 32.45 -13.91
C CYS A 6 -20.80 32.32 -14.39
N PHE A 7 -21.74 32.80 -13.57
CA PHE A 7 -23.17 32.72 -13.87
C PHE A 7 -23.60 33.60 -15.05
N ASN A 8 -22.95 34.76 -15.24
CA ASN A 8 -23.24 35.64 -16.38
C ASN A 8 -22.82 34.98 -17.71
N CYS A 9 -21.62 34.41 -17.76
CA CYS A 9 -21.17 33.67 -18.94
C CYS A 9 -22.11 32.50 -19.26
N PHE A 10 -22.57 31.77 -18.24
CA PHE A 10 -23.52 30.67 -18.42
C PHE A 10 -24.82 31.13 -19.08
N ARG A 11 -25.45 32.19 -18.57
CA ARG A 11 -26.71 32.69 -19.12
C ARG A 11 -26.58 33.27 -20.52
N GLU A 12 -25.51 34.02 -20.79
CA GLU A 12 -25.40 34.76 -22.04
C GLU A 12 -24.92 33.88 -23.20
N PHE A 13 -24.05 32.92 -22.94
CA PHE A 13 -23.35 32.18 -24.00
C PHE A 13 -23.53 30.66 -23.94
N HIS A 14 -23.81 30.08 -22.77
CA HIS A 14 -23.80 28.62 -22.60
C HIS A 14 -25.18 27.97 -22.42
N CYS A 15 -26.22 28.70 -22.01
CA CYS A 15 -27.54 28.11 -21.73
C CYS A 15 -28.28 27.57 -22.97
N ALA A 16 -27.92 28.08 -24.16
CA ALA A 16 -28.54 27.70 -25.43
C ALA A 16 -27.72 26.68 -26.25
N LEU A 17 -26.53 26.30 -25.78
CA LEU A 17 -25.69 25.34 -26.47
C LEU A 17 -26.26 23.92 -26.30
N LYS A 18 -26.38 23.19 -27.41
CA LYS A 18 -26.77 21.78 -27.38
C LYS A 18 -25.63 20.97 -26.75
N SER A 19 -26.00 20.01 -25.91
CA SER A 19 -25.15 19.16 -25.05
C SER A 19 -23.99 18.39 -25.73
N GLU A 20 -23.75 18.54 -27.02
CA GLU A 20 -22.85 17.68 -27.81
C GLU A 20 -21.52 18.33 -28.22
N GLN A 21 -21.18 19.52 -27.72
CA GLN A 21 -19.89 20.17 -27.99
C GLN A 21 -19.22 20.60 -26.69
N ASP A 22 -18.05 20.02 -26.35
CA ASP A 22 -16.93 20.39 -25.43
C ASP A 22 -17.17 21.26 -24.16
N HIS A 23 -18.41 21.65 -23.88
CA HIS A 23 -18.86 22.68 -22.95
C HIS A 23 -20.27 22.31 -22.42
N ALA A 24 -20.58 21.02 -22.36
CA ALA A 24 -21.79 20.55 -21.70
C ALA A 24 -21.71 20.92 -20.20
N VAL A 25 -22.78 21.51 -19.66
CA VAL A 25 -22.85 21.80 -18.23
C VAL A 25 -22.98 20.49 -17.48
N VAL A 26 -21.86 20.03 -16.93
CA VAL A 26 -21.83 18.88 -16.04
C VAL A 26 -22.20 19.37 -14.65
N THR A 27 -23.30 18.87 -14.12
CA THR A 27 -23.60 19.01 -12.70
C THR A 27 -22.60 18.16 -11.95
N LEU A 28 -21.57 18.78 -11.35
CA LEU A 28 -20.74 18.06 -10.41
C LEU A 28 -21.62 17.68 -9.21
N PRO A 29 -21.56 16.44 -8.72
CA PRO A 29 -22.21 16.11 -7.46
C PRO A 29 -21.73 17.12 -6.42
N SER A 30 -22.67 17.73 -5.69
CA SER A 30 -22.35 18.65 -4.62
C SER A 30 -21.58 17.88 -3.56
N ILE A 31 -20.25 17.89 -3.65
CA ILE A 31 -19.40 17.45 -2.57
C ILE A 31 -19.68 18.47 -1.47
N ASP A 32 -20.38 18.04 -0.42
CA ASP A 32 -20.58 18.87 0.75
C ASP A 32 -19.20 19.07 1.42
N VAL A 33 -18.51 20.13 0.99
CA VAL A 33 -17.18 20.53 1.48
C VAL A 33 -17.20 20.82 2.98
N ARG A 34 -18.39 20.90 3.60
CA ARG A 34 -18.56 21.11 5.04
C ARG A 34 -18.40 19.82 5.86
N SER A 35 -18.56 18.66 5.23
CA SER A 35 -18.29 17.38 5.86
C SER A 35 -16.81 17.02 5.66
N PRO A 36 -16.07 16.69 6.74
CA PRO A 36 -14.72 16.18 6.57
C PRO A 36 -14.78 14.90 5.72
N PRO A 37 -13.84 14.71 4.78
CA PRO A 37 -13.82 13.50 3.96
C PRO A 37 -13.78 12.28 4.88
N SER A 38 -14.57 11.26 4.54
CA SER A 38 -14.53 10.00 5.27
C SER A 38 -13.11 9.43 5.23
N PRO A 39 -12.56 8.96 6.37
CA PRO A 39 -11.22 8.41 6.39
C PRO A 39 -11.13 7.21 5.45
N VAL A 40 -10.14 7.24 4.55
CA VAL A 40 -9.84 6.13 3.65
C VAL A 40 -8.90 5.18 4.38
N ILE A 41 -9.34 3.93 4.55
CA ILE A 41 -8.51 2.88 5.14
C ILE A 41 -7.73 2.21 4.01
N LEU A 42 -6.41 2.35 4.07
CA LEU A 42 -5.50 1.64 3.17
C LEU A 42 -5.10 0.30 3.78
N GLN A 43 -4.83 -0.68 2.92
CA GLN A 43 -4.32 -1.98 3.32
C GLN A 43 -2.84 -2.10 2.95
N LEU A 44 -2.04 -2.60 3.87
CA LEU A 44 -0.64 -2.93 3.62
C LEU A 44 -0.57 -4.14 2.67
N ALA A 45 0.18 -3.99 1.58
CA ALA A 45 0.38 -5.01 0.54
C ALA A 45 1.79 -5.60 0.58
N ALA A 46 2.81 -4.77 0.81
CA ALA A 46 4.19 -5.23 0.85
C ALA A 46 5.05 -4.35 1.75
N VAL A 47 6.12 -4.92 2.27
CA VAL A 47 7.19 -4.21 2.97
C VAL A 47 8.52 -4.59 2.31
N LEU A 48 9.29 -3.59 1.90
CA LEU A 48 10.64 -3.77 1.40
C LEU A 48 11.61 -3.44 2.52
N CYS A 49 12.50 -4.39 2.82
CA CYS A 49 13.54 -4.24 3.83
C CYS A 49 14.92 -4.24 3.18
N ILE A 50 15.87 -3.53 3.79
CA ILE A 50 17.25 -3.46 3.32
C ILE A 50 18.24 -3.57 4.49
N ASP A 51 19.13 -4.55 4.41
CA ASP A 51 20.31 -4.59 5.26
C ASP A 51 21.54 -4.20 4.43
N SER A 52 22.08 -3.02 4.70
CA SER A 52 23.19 -2.37 3.98
C SER A 52 22.95 -2.20 2.47
N SER A 53 22.99 -3.28 1.69
CA SER A 53 22.76 -3.29 0.24
C SER A 53 21.86 -4.45 -0.23
N HIS A 54 21.45 -5.34 0.67
CA HIS A 54 20.67 -6.53 0.35
C HIS A 54 19.18 -6.31 0.60
N TYR A 55 18.41 -6.27 -0.47
CA TYR A 55 16.96 -6.07 -0.42
C TYR A 55 16.21 -7.39 -0.31
N VAL A 56 15.24 -7.41 0.60
CA VAL A 56 14.25 -8.49 0.74
C VAL A 56 12.87 -7.91 0.87
N SER A 57 11.84 -8.72 0.64
CA SER A 57 10.47 -8.23 0.72
C SER A 57 9.54 -9.18 1.46
N PHE A 58 8.58 -8.58 2.17
CA PHE A 58 7.41 -9.25 2.72
C PHE A 58 6.23 -8.87 1.86
N VAL A 59 5.52 -9.85 1.31
CA VAL A 59 4.41 -9.61 0.39
C VAL A 59 3.17 -10.36 0.85
N ARG A 60 2.03 -9.68 0.85
CA ARG A 60 0.74 -10.28 1.18
C ARG A 60 0.21 -11.11 0.01
N VAL A 61 -0.22 -12.33 0.31
CA VAL A 61 -0.75 -13.31 -0.67
C VAL A 61 -2.28 -13.30 -0.59
N GLY A 62 -2.89 -12.21 -1.04
CA GLY A 62 -4.35 -12.09 -1.17
C GLY A 62 -4.94 -10.77 -0.69
N ASP A 63 -6.23 -10.60 -0.95
CA ASP A 63 -7.02 -9.42 -0.66
C ASP A 63 -7.75 -9.48 0.70
N ARG A 64 -7.92 -10.67 1.26
CA ARG A 64 -8.63 -10.89 2.53
C ARG A 64 -7.84 -10.37 3.72
N PRO A 65 -8.47 -9.79 4.77
CA PRO A 65 -7.76 -9.24 5.93
C PRO A 65 -6.79 -10.21 6.64
N LYS A 66 -7.07 -11.52 6.57
CA LYS A 66 -6.23 -12.60 7.14
C LYS A 66 -5.42 -13.35 6.07
N SER A 67 -5.10 -12.68 4.96
CA SER A 67 -4.28 -13.31 3.92
C SER A 67 -2.89 -13.58 4.46
N ASP A 68 -2.32 -14.70 4.02
CA ASP A 68 -0.97 -15.09 4.38
C ASP A 68 0.04 -14.09 3.82
N TRP A 69 1.23 -14.09 4.41
CA TRP A 69 2.36 -13.31 3.95
C TRP A 69 3.47 -14.26 3.50
N ILE A 70 4.28 -13.80 2.56
CA ILE A 70 5.50 -14.48 2.17
C ILE A 70 6.70 -13.57 2.40
N PHE A 71 7.81 -14.16 2.77
CA PHE A 71 9.13 -13.58 2.67
C PHE A 71 9.74 -13.97 1.33
N PHE A 72 10.37 -13.01 0.67
CA PHE A 72 11.05 -13.20 -0.61
C PHE A 72 12.46 -12.62 -0.57
N ASP A 73 13.43 -13.47 -0.91
CA ASP A 73 14.83 -13.11 -1.09
C ASP A 73 15.30 -13.59 -2.47
N SER A 74 15.72 -12.63 -3.32
CA SER A 74 16.16 -12.91 -4.69
C SER A 74 17.59 -13.45 -4.80
N MET A 75 18.38 -13.34 -3.73
CA MET A 75 19.78 -13.77 -3.67
C MET A 75 20.06 -14.58 -2.40
N ALA A 76 19.11 -15.44 -2.01
CA ALA A 76 19.22 -16.25 -0.80
C ALA A 76 20.40 -17.23 -0.84
N ASP A 77 20.71 -17.76 -2.02
CA ASP A 77 21.87 -18.62 -2.25
C ASP A 77 22.47 -18.40 -3.66
N ARG A 78 23.63 -18.99 -3.91
CA ARG A 78 24.32 -18.93 -5.20
C ARG A 78 24.86 -20.30 -5.60
N GLU A 79 24.38 -20.79 -6.74
CA GLU A 79 24.90 -22.01 -7.34
C GLU A 79 25.99 -21.71 -8.37
N GLY A 80 27.18 -22.26 -8.13
CA GLY A 80 28.36 -22.11 -8.98
C GLY A 80 29.16 -20.84 -8.71
N GLU A 81 30.41 -20.82 -9.20
CA GLU A 81 31.34 -19.72 -8.97
C GLU A 81 31.17 -18.59 -10.01
N LYS A 82 32.11 -18.45 -10.94
CA LYS A 82 32.20 -17.32 -11.88
C LYS A 82 31.05 -17.24 -12.88
N THR A 83 30.52 -18.37 -13.32
CA THR A 83 29.37 -18.46 -14.23
C THR A 83 28.09 -18.88 -13.49
N GLY A 84 28.10 -18.78 -12.16
CA GLY A 84 26.98 -19.15 -11.32
C GLY A 84 25.80 -18.18 -11.40
N HIS A 85 24.66 -18.60 -10.85
CA HIS A 85 23.43 -17.82 -10.79
C HIS A 85 22.87 -17.80 -9.36
N ASN A 86 22.01 -16.83 -9.08
CA ASN A 86 21.39 -16.70 -7.77
C ASN A 86 20.17 -17.64 -7.68
N VAL A 87 20.00 -18.24 -6.51
CA VAL A 87 18.82 -19.03 -6.15
C VAL A 87 17.94 -18.15 -5.27
N LEU A 88 16.66 -18.07 -5.63
CA LEU A 88 15.66 -17.32 -4.88
C LEU A 88 15.05 -18.18 -3.78
N GLU A 89 14.62 -17.54 -2.70
CA GLU A 89 13.87 -18.17 -1.62
C GLU A 89 12.52 -17.48 -1.44
N VAL A 90 11.47 -18.30 -1.31
CA VAL A 90 10.12 -17.87 -0.95
C VAL A 90 9.69 -18.68 0.27
N LEU A 91 9.48 -18.01 1.40
CA LEU A 91 9.03 -18.65 2.64
C LEU A 91 7.64 -18.15 3.00
N LEU A 92 6.75 -19.07 3.39
CA LEU A 92 5.50 -18.68 4.02
C LEU A 92 5.79 -18.05 5.38
N PHE A 93 5.22 -16.87 5.60
CA PHE A 93 5.41 -16.07 6.80
C PHE A 93 4.06 -15.84 7.48
N SER A 94 3.48 -16.93 7.99
CA SER A 94 2.14 -16.97 8.61
C SER A 94 2.00 -16.11 9.87
N ASP A 95 3.12 -15.82 10.55
CA ASP A 95 3.11 -15.08 11.81
C ASP A 95 3.11 -13.55 11.63
N PHE A 96 3.12 -13.04 10.40
CA PHE A 96 3.16 -11.59 10.14
C PHE A 96 2.08 -10.83 10.92
N SER A 97 0.82 -11.27 10.83
CA SER A 97 -0.30 -10.64 11.53
C SER A 97 -0.25 -10.84 13.05
N ARG A 98 0.35 -11.95 13.52
CA ARG A 98 0.54 -12.21 14.95
C ARG A 98 1.49 -11.17 15.51
N TRP A 99 2.62 -10.97 14.87
CA TRP A 99 3.65 -10.07 15.38
C TRP A 99 3.25 -8.59 15.36
N LEU A 100 2.41 -8.19 14.40
CA LEU A 100 1.85 -6.84 14.32
C LEU A 100 0.58 -6.65 15.13
N SER A 101 0.19 -7.62 15.97
CA SER A 101 -0.93 -7.42 16.90
C SER A 101 -0.58 -6.35 17.94
N PRO A 102 -1.55 -5.56 18.44
CA PRO A 102 -1.30 -4.52 19.43
C PRO A 102 -0.49 -5.02 20.63
N GLU A 103 -0.80 -6.22 21.12
CA GLU A 103 -0.15 -6.82 22.28
C GLU A 103 1.34 -7.13 22.05
N ASN A 104 1.70 -7.52 20.82
CA ASN A 104 3.07 -7.84 20.44
C ASN A 104 3.87 -6.60 20.05
N VAL A 105 3.22 -5.59 19.45
CA VAL A 105 3.82 -4.27 19.21
C VAL A 105 4.18 -3.58 20.53
N ASP A 106 3.32 -3.68 21.55
CA ASP A 106 3.64 -3.15 22.88
C ASP A 106 4.81 -3.88 23.57
N GLN A 107 5.04 -5.16 23.25
CA GLN A 107 6.21 -5.91 23.72
C GLN A 107 7.48 -5.52 22.95
N LEU A 108 7.36 -5.29 21.64
CA LEU A 108 8.42 -4.77 20.77
C LEU A 108 8.94 -3.43 21.30
N HIS A 109 8.04 -2.50 21.64
CA HIS A 109 8.39 -1.19 22.19
C HIS A 109 9.10 -1.25 23.55
N ARG A 110 8.81 -2.29 24.34
CA ARG A 110 9.44 -2.50 25.65
C ARG A 110 10.72 -3.33 25.58
N SER A 111 11.21 -3.63 24.37
CA SER A 111 12.40 -4.46 24.11
C SER A 111 12.37 -5.80 24.86
N THR A 112 11.16 -6.32 25.11
CA THR A 112 10.96 -7.53 25.94
C THR A 112 10.65 -8.74 25.07
N ILE A 113 10.85 -8.64 23.75
CA ILE A 113 10.60 -9.77 22.88
C ILE A 113 11.59 -10.87 23.21
N ASP A 114 11.02 -12.04 23.44
CA ASP A 114 11.71 -13.29 23.68
C ASP A 114 12.81 -13.50 22.64
N SER A 115 13.96 -14.04 23.02
CA SER A 115 15.14 -14.20 22.14
C SER A 115 14.93 -15.16 20.95
N ASN A 116 13.70 -15.65 20.78
CA ASN A 116 13.30 -16.71 19.88
C ASN A 116 12.57 -16.18 18.63
N VAL A 117 12.92 -14.95 18.23
CA VAL A 117 12.38 -14.31 17.04
C VAL A 117 12.96 -14.94 15.78
N SER A 118 12.12 -15.21 14.78
CA SER A 118 12.60 -15.68 13.48
C SER A 118 13.39 -14.58 12.76
N ALA A 119 14.53 -14.90 12.13
CA ALA A 119 15.35 -13.94 11.40
C ALA A 119 14.58 -13.05 10.39
N PRO A 120 13.59 -13.55 9.61
CA PRO A 120 12.78 -12.68 8.75
C PRO A 120 12.02 -11.61 9.54
N PHE A 121 11.48 -11.95 10.71
CA PHE A 121 10.79 -10.96 11.54
C PHE A 121 11.72 -9.88 12.07
N GLU A 122 12.94 -10.23 12.50
CA GLU A 122 13.92 -9.21 12.94
C GLU A 122 14.16 -8.20 11.82
N ARG A 123 14.42 -8.69 10.60
CA ARG A 123 14.61 -7.85 9.41
C ARG A 123 13.39 -6.99 9.09
N LEU A 124 12.18 -7.51 9.28
CA LEU A 124 10.96 -6.72 9.08
C LEU A 124 10.93 -5.47 9.98
N ILE A 125 11.41 -5.59 11.22
CA ILE A 125 11.35 -4.53 12.23
C ILE A 125 12.55 -3.60 12.15
N THR A 126 13.75 -4.14 11.99
CA THR A 126 15.00 -3.36 12.04
C THR A 126 15.35 -2.73 10.70
N ASP A 127 15.00 -3.41 9.60
CA ASP A 127 15.50 -3.09 8.26
C ASP A 127 14.42 -2.53 7.33
N CYS A 128 13.24 -2.18 7.87
CA CYS A 128 12.12 -1.67 7.08
C CYS A 128 12.52 -0.38 6.33
N TYR A 129 12.44 -0.41 5.00
CA TYR A 129 12.76 0.72 4.13
C TYR A 129 11.51 1.35 3.51
N LEU A 130 10.63 0.56 2.90
CA LEU A 130 9.40 1.05 2.27
C LEU A 130 8.19 0.17 2.61
N CYS A 131 7.06 0.82 2.90
CA CYS A 131 5.77 0.16 3.08
C CYS A 131 4.83 0.53 1.93
N PHE A 132 4.30 -0.47 1.24
CA PHE A 132 3.38 -0.30 0.12
C PHE A 132 1.95 -0.52 0.59
N TYR A 133 1.11 0.49 0.39
CA TYR A 133 -0.30 0.48 0.74
C TYR A 133 -1.16 0.63 -0.52
N TYR A 134 -2.31 -0.04 -0.53
CA TYR A 134 -3.31 0.12 -1.58
C TYR A 134 -4.69 0.42 -0.98
N TRP A 135 -5.56 1.02 -1.78
CA TRP A 135 -6.95 1.28 -1.40
C TRP A 135 -7.84 0.17 -1.99
N PRO A 136 -8.37 -0.77 -1.17
CA PRO A 136 -9.12 -1.92 -1.68
C PRO A 136 -10.41 -1.52 -2.38
N ASP A 137 -11.14 -0.54 -1.84
CA ASP A 137 -12.44 -0.11 -2.35
C ASP A 137 -12.31 0.87 -3.54
N GLY A 138 -11.09 1.31 -3.87
CA GLY A 138 -10.82 2.25 -4.96
C GLY A 138 -10.95 1.66 -6.35
N LEU A 139 -10.89 0.33 -6.47
CA LEU A 139 -11.03 -0.40 -7.73
C LEU A 139 -12.50 -0.54 -8.19
N LEU A 140 -13.48 -0.20 -7.34
CA LEU A 140 -14.90 -0.26 -7.70
C LEU A 140 -15.37 0.92 -8.57
N TYR A 141 -14.50 1.91 -8.79
CA TYR A 141 -14.80 3.13 -9.54
C TYR A 141 -13.97 3.29 -10.82
N SER A 142 -13.29 2.24 -11.28
CA SER A 142 -12.56 2.22 -12.56
C SER A 142 -13.39 1.61 -13.69
#